data_AF-A0A0U5GHL2-F1
#
_entry.id   AF-A0A0U5GHL2-F1
#
_cell.length_a   1.000
_cell.length_b   1.000
_cell.length_c   1.000
_cell.angle_alpha   90.00
_cell.angle_beta   90.00
_cell.angle_gamma   90.00
#
_symmetry.space_group_name_H-M   'P 1'
#
loop_
_entity.id
_entity.type
_entity.pdbx_description
1 polymer ?
#
loop_
_entity_poly.entity_id
_entity_poly.type
_entity_poly.pdbx_seq_one_letter_code
_entity_poly.pdbx_strand_id
1 'polypeptide(L)'
;MDPKTLNKLKQARSRRKASKRPNTNRTRTRDHKWGLVLKKADGTGGGSSLPAGAADEPPIIPSFPLEGRRLDVHQLAARTRSQNSWLKDYEYDLSQLKSVQRTWQIQLTSFPDIGFAFRIYLLWDYDRLWGVFNLGHTEGAMLIDPGFRLSSADDDPQQLSFTWRGVRVNDPGTSIHDPSIAKGKIWMNPCHQKLVGYFDHIAGNGMAGGDRCHFRGKPVFGPPVVPYSLDDVLTDWDEYGPPGEVADIRQDLPMDELEAELRRRDRKHPRSAVPSFQRGTTTVTCFSSSS
;
A
#
# COMPACT_ATOMS: atom_id res chain seq x y z
N MET A 1 -30.98 -6.27 39.21
CA MET A 1 -29.61 -5.96 38.74
C MET A 1 -28.95 -5.08 39.78
N ASP A 2 -27.79 -5.49 40.29
CA ASP A 2 -27.12 -4.85 41.42
C ASP A 2 -26.38 -3.56 40.98
N PRO A 3 -26.64 -2.38 41.62
CA PRO A 3 -25.99 -1.12 41.30
C PRO A 3 -24.45 -1.14 41.47
N LYS A 4 -23.88 -2.14 42.14
CA LYS A 4 -22.42 -2.31 42.25
C LYS A 4 -21.75 -2.83 40.95
N THR A 5 -22.52 -3.44 40.05
CA THR A 5 -21.97 -3.98 38.80
C THR A 5 -21.83 -2.90 37.71
N LEU A 6 -22.58 -1.80 37.81
CA LEU A 6 -22.55 -0.71 36.82
C LEU A 6 -21.31 0.20 36.96
N ASN A 7 -20.72 0.29 38.16
CA ASN A 7 -19.54 1.14 38.40
C ASN A 7 -18.21 0.50 37.95
N LYS A 8 -18.14 -0.84 37.86
CA LYS A 8 -16.95 -1.51 37.32
C LYS A 8 -16.81 -1.35 35.80
N LEU A 9 -17.92 -1.19 35.07
CA LEU A 9 -17.87 -0.95 33.62
C LEU A 9 -17.43 0.48 33.25
N LYS A 10 -17.61 1.47 34.14
CA LYS A 10 -17.18 2.86 33.90
C LYS A 10 -15.70 3.09 34.22
N GLN A 11 -15.11 2.35 35.18
CA GLN A 11 -13.69 2.49 35.52
C GLN A 11 -12.74 1.82 34.52
N ALA A 12 -13.19 0.83 33.74
CA ALA A 12 -12.36 0.17 32.72
C ALA A 12 -12.05 1.07 31.50
N ARG A 13 -12.84 2.13 31.26
CA ARG A 13 -12.62 3.07 30.14
C ARG A 13 -11.61 4.20 30.42
N SER A 14 -11.17 4.37 31.68
CA SER A 14 -10.33 5.50 32.09
C SER A 14 -8.81 5.25 32.01
N ARG A 15 -8.37 4.06 31.58
CA ARG A 15 -6.95 3.71 31.46
C ARG A 15 -6.48 3.61 30.00
N ARG A 16 -6.87 4.57 29.16
CA ARG A 16 -6.12 4.84 27.92
C ARG A 16 -4.91 5.68 28.29
N LYS A 17 -3.79 5.03 28.60
CA LYS A 17 -2.49 5.70 28.50
C LYS A 17 -2.29 5.98 27.02
N ALA A 18 -2.32 7.25 26.65
CA ALA A 18 -1.82 7.70 25.37
C ALA A 18 -0.40 7.14 25.20
N SER A 19 -0.23 6.25 24.23
CA SER A 19 1.09 5.88 23.73
C SER A 19 1.70 7.17 23.17
N LYS A 20 2.51 7.85 24.00
CA LYS A 20 3.38 8.92 23.54
C LYS A 20 4.41 8.26 22.63
N ARG A 21 4.10 8.17 21.33
CA ARG A 21 5.15 8.06 20.32
C ARG A 21 6.10 9.24 20.57
N PRO A 22 7.42 9.03 20.67
CA PRO A 22 8.36 10.13 20.83
C PRO A 22 8.18 11.06 19.63
N ASN A 23 7.70 12.28 19.90
CA ASN A 23 7.58 13.32 18.91
C ASN A 23 9.00 13.79 18.55
N THR A 24 9.66 13.05 17.66
CA THR A 24 10.88 13.52 17.03
C THR A 24 10.46 14.56 16.00
N ASN A 25 10.29 15.81 16.46
CA ASN A 25 10.37 17.00 15.61
C ASN A 25 11.78 17.07 15.04
N ARG A 26 12.09 16.15 14.12
CA ARG A 26 13.20 16.28 13.20
C ARG A 26 12.61 17.07 12.06
N THR A 27 12.93 18.36 12.01
CA THR A 27 12.89 19.16 10.79
C THR A 27 13.80 18.46 9.78
N ARG A 28 13.24 17.43 9.13
CA ARG A 28 13.87 16.75 8.01
C ARG A 28 13.61 17.70 6.86
N THR A 29 14.58 18.57 6.58
CA THR A 29 14.66 19.24 5.29
C THR A 29 14.46 18.16 4.24
N ARG A 30 13.41 18.31 3.42
CA ARG A 30 13.07 17.43 2.30
C ARG A 30 14.22 17.49 1.28
N ASP A 31 15.32 16.81 1.58
CA ASP A 31 16.13 16.19 0.55
C ASP A 31 15.21 15.10 -0.01
N HIS A 32 14.41 15.47 -1.02
CA HIS A 32 13.48 14.56 -1.68
C HIS A 32 14.20 13.24 -1.91
N LYS A 33 13.66 12.15 -1.31
CA LYS A 33 14.24 10.80 -1.31
C LYS A 33 14.49 10.28 -2.75
N TRP A 34 13.89 10.95 -3.73
CA TRP A 34 14.05 10.81 -5.17
C TRP A 34 14.70 12.10 -5.70
N GLY A 35 15.99 12.05 -6.02
CA GLY A 35 16.84 13.23 -6.18
C GLY A 35 16.43 14.23 -7.28
N LEU A 36 17.08 15.40 -7.23
CA LEU A 36 16.98 16.59 -8.11
C LEU A 36 16.23 16.40 -9.44
N VAL A 37 15.09 17.08 -9.54
CA VAL A 37 14.52 17.48 -10.83
C VAL A 37 15.41 18.57 -11.43
N LEU A 38 15.95 18.35 -12.63
CA LEU A 38 16.60 19.40 -13.43
C LEU A 38 15.54 20.45 -13.78
N LYS A 39 15.42 21.49 -12.96
CA LYS A 39 14.58 22.65 -13.26
C LYS A 39 15.19 23.40 -14.45
N LYS A 40 14.43 23.51 -15.54
CA LYS A 40 14.55 24.64 -16.46
C LYS A 40 13.53 25.68 -16.01
N ALA A 41 14.01 26.85 -15.60
CA ALA A 41 13.19 28.06 -15.39
C ALA A 41 12.58 28.48 -16.75
N ASP A 42 11.43 29.14 -16.89
CA ASP A 42 10.85 30.28 -16.18
C ASP A 42 9.31 30.30 -16.37
N GLY A 43 8.57 31.02 -15.52
CA GLY A 43 7.17 31.40 -15.84
C GLY A 43 6.27 31.75 -14.66
N THR A 44 6.21 33.03 -14.32
CA THR A 44 5.32 33.67 -13.34
C THR A 44 3.84 33.65 -13.78
N GLY A 45 2.90 33.34 -12.88
CA GLY A 45 1.49 33.73 -13.02
C GLY A 45 0.47 32.77 -12.41
N GLY A 46 -0.32 33.24 -11.43
CA GLY A 46 -1.34 32.48 -10.72
C GLY A 46 -2.66 32.26 -11.47
N GLY A 47 -3.43 31.28 -10.99
CA GLY A 47 -4.74 30.88 -11.50
C GLY A 47 -4.84 29.37 -11.66
N SER A 48 -5.32 28.66 -10.63
CA SER A 48 -5.42 27.20 -10.60
C SER A 48 -6.62 26.69 -11.42
N SER A 49 -6.48 26.75 -12.73
CA SER A 49 -7.12 25.84 -13.68
C SER A 49 -5.98 25.14 -14.44
N LEU A 50 -6.02 23.81 -14.54
CA LEU A 50 -5.05 23.08 -15.35
C LEU A 50 -5.08 23.66 -16.77
N PRO A 51 -3.94 24.12 -17.33
CA PRO A 51 -3.92 24.57 -18.72
C PRO A 51 -4.33 23.38 -19.59
N ALA A 52 -5.19 23.63 -20.58
CA ALA A 52 -5.78 22.63 -21.47
C ALA A 52 -4.76 21.86 -22.36
N GLY A 53 -3.46 21.89 -22.03
CA GLY A 53 -2.37 21.15 -22.67
C GLY A 53 -1.47 20.38 -21.69
N ALA A 54 -1.81 20.30 -20.40
CA ALA A 54 -0.96 19.60 -19.41
C ALA A 54 -0.87 18.08 -19.62
N ALA A 55 -1.76 17.49 -20.43
CA ALA A 55 -1.74 16.07 -20.76
C ALA A 55 -0.64 15.69 -21.78
N ASP A 56 -0.13 16.67 -22.54
CA ASP A 56 0.89 16.47 -23.58
C ASP A 56 2.32 16.62 -23.06
N GLU A 57 2.50 17.08 -21.81
CA GLU A 57 3.82 17.18 -21.19
C GLU A 57 4.37 15.76 -20.92
N PRO A 58 5.62 15.45 -21.32
CA PRO A 58 6.22 14.16 -21.00
C PRO A 58 6.34 13.98 -19.48
N PRO A 59 6.27 12.74 -18.97
CA PRO A 59 6.47 12.48 -17.56
C PRO A 59 7.93 12.78 -17.14
N ILE A 60 8.11 13.31 -15.94
CA ILE A 60 9.43 13.51 -15.34
C ILE A 60 10.02 12.14 -15.01
N ILE A 61 11.22 11.82 -15.50
CA ILE A 61 11.89 10.58 -15.10
C ILE A 61 12.48 10.77 -13.70
N PRO A 62 11.96 10.07 -12.67
CA PRO A 62 12.49 10.22 -11.32
C PRO A 62 13.91 9.70 -11.22
N SER A 63 14.76 10.41 -10.47
CA SER A 63 16.07 9.89 -10.11
C SER A 63 15.95 9.00 -8.87
N PHE A 64 16.20 7.70 -9.05
CA PHE A 64 16.18 6.75 -7.95
C PHE A 64 17.55 6.72 -7.26
N PRO A 65 17.64 6.87 -5.93
CA PRO A 65 18.88 6.64 -5.24
C PRO A 65 19.34 5.19 -5.49
N LEU A 66 20.65 5.00 -5.66
CA LEU A 66 21.23 3.66 -5.80
C LEU A 66 20.78 2.80 -4.61
N GLU A 67 20.05 1.72 -4.90
CA GLU A 67 19.37 0.84 -3.93
C GLU A 67 20.32 0.16 -2.92
N GLY A 68 21.64 0.34 -3.08
CA GLY A 68 22.70 -0.32 -2.32
C GLY A 68 23.10 0.31 -0.98
N ARG A 69 22.47 1.40 -0.50
CA ARG A 69 22.95 2.10 0.73
C ARG A 69 22.12 1.93 2.00
N ARG A 70 21.06 1.10 1.99
CA ARG A 70 20.20 0.89 3.18
C ARG A 70 19.95 -0.59 3.48
N LEU A 71 21.03 -1.31 3.81
CA LEU A 71 20.97 -2.72 4.21
C LEU A 71 19.99 -2.95 5.37
N ASP A 72 19.91 -1.99 6.29
CA ASP A 72 18.98 -1.95 7.42
C ASP A 72 17.52 -1.96 6.96
N VAL A 73 17.17 -1.11 5.99
CA VAL A 73 15.80 -1.01 5.48
C VAL A 73 15.37 -2.27 4.74
N HIS A 74 16.27 -2.89 4.00
CA HIS A 74 15.98 -4.15 3.31
C HIS A 74 15.70 -5.29 4.29
N GLN A 75 16.42 -5.32 5.42
CA GLN A 75 16.15 -6.26 6.50
C GLN A 75 14.81 -5.99 7.18
N LEU A 76 14.45 -4.72 7.37
CA LEU A 76 13.14 -4.34 7.93
C LEU A 76 11.99 -4.77 7.01
N ALA A 77 12.09 -4.52 5.69
CA ALA A 77 11.11 -5.01 4.74
C ALA A 77 11.04 -6.54 4.72
N ALA A 78 12.19 -7.23 4.71
CA ALA A 78 12.20 -8.70 4.78
C ALA A 78 11.54 -9.22 6.07
N ARG A 79 11.70 -8.49 7.18
CA ARG A 79 11.11 -8.80 8.48
C ARG A 79 9.59 -8.65 8.48
N THR A 80 9.02 -7.63 7.85
CA THR A 80 7.56 -7.46 7.78
C THR A 80 6.93 -8.70 7.15
N ARG A 81 7.52 -9.19 6.06
CA ARG A 81 7.11 -10.41 5.37
C ARG A 81 7.28 -11.69 6.19
N SER A 82 8.42 -11.86 6.87
CA SER A 82 8.71 -13.10 7.62
C SER A 82 7.94 -13.22 8.94
N GLN A 83 7.60 -12.08 9.55
CA GLN A 83 6.87 -12.01 10.81
C GLN A 83 5.36 -11.91 10.63
N ASN A 84 4.88 -11.74 9.39
CA ASN A 84 3.46 -11.68 9.09
C ASN A 84 2.76 -13.01 9.43
N SER A 85 1.94 -12.99 10.48
CA SER A 85 1.17 -14.15 10.95
C SER A 85 0.14 -14.61 9.92
N TRP A 86 -0.53 -13.68 9.24
CA TRP A 86 -1.52 -14.00 8.20
C TRP A 86 -0.90 -14.79 7.04
N LEU A 87 0.32 -14.45 6.63
CA LEU A 87 1.01 -15.19 5.57
C LEU A 87 1.37 -16.62 5.99
N LYS A 88 1.68 -16.86 7.27
CA LYS A 88 2.07 -18.18 7.77
C LYS A 88 0.94 -19.20 7.69
N ASP A 89 -0.31 -18.75 7.70
CA ASP A 89 -1.47 -19.63 7.54
C ASP A 89 -1.57 -20.28 6.14
N TYR A 90 -0.74 -19.83 5.17
CA TYR A 90 -0.70 -20.32 3.78
C TYR A 90 0.62 -21.05 3.45
N GLU A 91 1.08 -21.97 4.29
CA GLU A 91 2.40 -22.62 4.20
C GLU A 91 2.77 -23.15 2.79
N TYR A 92 1.82 -23.74 2.06
CA TYR A 92 2.05 -24.37 0.75
C TYR A 92 2.25 -23.38 -0.40
N ASP A 93 1.58 -22.23 -0.37
CA ASP A 93 1.59 -21.22 -1.43
C ASP A 93 2.31 -19.92 -1.02
N LEU A 94 3.06 -20.03 0.07
CA LEU A 94 3.76 -18.92 0.70
C LEU A 94 4.75 -18.24 -0.26
N SER A 95 5.30 -18.97 -1.23
CA SER A 95 6.22 -18.43 -2.24
C SER A 95 5.53 -17.38 -3.12
N GLN A 96 4.31 -17.66 -3.58
CA GLN A 96 3.52 -16.76 -4.43
C GLN A 96 3.14 -15.49 -3.65
N LEU A 97 2.63 -15.65 -2.43
CA LEU A 97 2.28 -14.50 -1.58
C LEU A 97 3.51 -13.65 -1.22
N LYS A 98 4.63 -14.30 -0.88
CA LYS A 98 5.90 -13.59 -0.61
C LYS A 98 6.44 -12.88 -1.84
N SER A 99 6.07 -13.33 -3.04
CA SER A 99 6.46 -12.74 -4.31
C SER A 99 5.79 -11.37 -4.52
N VAL A 100 4.60 -11.14 -3.96
CA VAL A 100 3.86 -9.87 -4.10
C VAL A 100 4.65 -8.68 -3.54
N GLN A 101 5.28 -8.86 -2.38
CA GLN A 101 6.14 -7.84 -1.76
C GLN A 101 7.48 -7.74 -2.49
N ARG A 102 7.60 -6.74 -3.35
CA ARG A 102 8.81 -6.44 -4.15
C ARG A 102 8.75 -5.03 -4.75
N THR A 103 9.84 -4.66 -5.43
CA THR A 103 9.88 -3.52 -6.34
C THR A 103 9.39 -3.91 -7.73
N TRP A 104 8.43 -3.15 -8.25
CA TRP A 104 7.89 -3.25 -9.59
C TRP A 104 8.40 -2.07 -10.42
N GLN A 105 9.05 -2.35 -11.54
CA GLN A 105 9.33 -1.33 -12.54
C GLN A 105 8.06 -1.09 -13.34
N ILE A 106 7.70 0.17 -13.51
CA ILE A 106 6.43 0.61 -14.07
C ILE A 106 6.68 1.38 -15.36
N GLN A 107 5.84 1.10 -16.36
CA GLN A 107 5.72 1.84 -17.61
C GLN A 107 4.31 2.38 -17.72
N LEU A 108 4.19 3.66 -18.05
CA LEU A 108 2.91 4.30 -18.31
C LEU A 108 2.43 3.93 -19.71
N THR A 109 1.18 3.50 -19.84
CA THR A 109 0.63 3.05 -21.12
C THR A 109 0.56 4.18 -22.14
N SER A 110 0.34 5.42 -21.70
CA SER A 110 0.30 6.61 -22.56
C SER A 110 1.69 7.05 -23.05
N PHE A 111 2.77 6.59 -22.42
CA PHE A 111 4.16 6.96 -22.77
C PHE A 111 5.04 5.71 -22.88
N PRO A 112 4.79 4.84 -23.87
CA PRO A 112 5.51 3.58 -24.00
C PRO A 112 7.01 3.81 -24.30
N ASP A 113 7.38 4.89 -24.99
CA ASP A 113 8.77 5.13 -25.41
C ASP A 113 9.74 5.38 -24.23
N ILE A 114 9.20 5.80 -23.08
CA ILE A 114 9.98 6.02 -21.85
C ILE A 114 10.33 4.69 -21.17
N GLY A 115 9.65 3.60 -21.54
CA GLY A 115 9.92 2.28 -21.00
C GLY A 115 9.55 2.16 -19.52
N PHE A 116 10.25 1.26 -18.83
CA PHE A 116 10.01 0.93 -17.42
C PHE A 116 10.77 1.87 -16.47
N ALA A 117 10.52 3.18 -16.60
CA ALA A 117 11.25 4.23 -15.90
C ALA A 117 10.69 4.58 -14.51
N PHE A 118 9.51 4.05 -14.14
CA PHE A 118 8.85 4.38 -12.87
C PHE A 118 8.90 3.20 -11.92
N ARG A 119 8.52 3.41 -10.65
CA ARG A 119 8.53 2.34 -9.65
C ARG A 119 7.31 2.37 -8.75
N ILE A 120 6.84 1.17 -8.44
CA ILE A 120 5.91 0.88 -7.36
C ILE A 120 6.57 -0.12 -6.43
N TYR A 121 6.55 0.17 -5.14
CA TYR A 121 7.01 -0.73 -4.08
C TYR A 121 5.77 -1.27 -3.37
N LEU A 122 5.71 -2.57 -3.11
CA LEU A 122 4.62 -3.19 -2.34
C LEU A 122 5.17 -3.88 -1.11
N LEU A 123 4.51 -3.70 0.04
CA LEU A 123 4.84 -4.35 1.31
C LEU A 123 3.60 -4.96 1.94
N TRP A 124 3.75 -6.14 2.51
CA TRP A 124 2.71 -6.75 3.33
C TRP A 124 2.57 -6.03 4.67
N ASP A 125 1.32 -5.88 5.10
CA ASP A 125 0.91 -5.54 6.46
C ASP A 125 -0.29 -6.41 6.83
N TYR A 126 -0.02 -7.55 7.46
CA TYR A 126 -1.02 -8.58 7.77
C TYR A 126 -1.73 -9.07 6.48
N ASP A 127 -3.03 -8.84 6.30
CA ASP A 127 -3.84 -9.25 5.14
C ASP A 127 -4.10 -8.12 4.12
N ARG A 128 -3.33 -7.03 4.21
CA ARG A 128 -3.36 -5.89 3.28
C ARG A 128 -1.97 -5.57 2.75
N LEU A 129 -1.92 -4.74 1.71
CA LEU A 129 -0.67 -4.26 1.13
C LEU A 129 -0.60 -2.73 1.22
N TRP A 130 0.56 -2.26 1.64
CA TRP A 130 0.97 -0.87 1.46
C TRP A 130 1.82 -0.75 0.21
N GLY A 131 1.73 0.40 -0.45
CA GLY A 131 2.60 0.70 -1.56
C GLY A 131 3.13 2.13 -1.55
N VAL A 132 4.27 2.31 -2.19
CA VAL A 132 4.85 3.63 -2.49
C VAL A 132 5.03 3.73 -3.98
N PHE A 133 4.70 4.87 -4.57
CA PHE A 133 4.81 5.10 -5.99
C PHE A 133 5.47 6.45 -6.30
N ASN A 134 6.14 6.50 -7.45
CA ASN A 134 6.58 7.73 -8.09
C ASN A 134 6.37 7.58 -9.60
N LEU A 135 5.44 8.35 -10.15
CA LEU A 135 5.05 8.36 -11.57
C LEU A 135 5.57 9.62 -12.29
N GLY A 136 6.65 10.23 -11.77
CA GLY A 136 7.27 11.42 -12.34
C GLY A 136 6.68 12.71 -11.82
N HIS A 137 5.44 13.04 -12.23
CA HIS A 137 4.77 14.27 -11.81
C HIS A 137 4.06 14.13 -10.46
N THR A 138 3.73 12.90 -10.07
CA THR A 138 3.04 12.59 -8.81
C THR A 138 3.76 11.47 -8.08
N GLU A 139 3.93 11.65 -6.78
CA GLU A 139 4.45 10.63 -5.87
C GLU A 139 3.58 10.50 -4.63
N GLY A 140 3.63 9.34 -4.00
CA GLY A 140 2.76 9.09 -2.86
C GLY A 140 2.81 7.68 -2.31
N ALA A 141 1.85 7.40 -1.42
CA ALA A 141 1.60 6.11 -0.82
C ALA A 141 0.21 5.60 -1.18
N MET A 142 0.03 4.28 -1.24
CA MET A 142 -1.24 3.64 -1.55
C MET A 142 -1.54 2.47 -0.63
N LEU A 143 -2.82 2.20 -0.44
CA LEU A 143 -3.35 1.16 0.45
C LEU A 143 -4.27 0.24 -0.34
N ILE A 144 -3.92 -1.04 -0.39
CA ILE A 144 -4.72 -2.11 -0.97
C ILE A 144 -5.28 -2.95 0.17
N ASP A 145 -6.57 -2.80 0.48
CA ASP A 145 -7.26 -3.50 1.56
C ASP A 145 -8.64 -4.01 1.10
N PRO A 146 -8.85 -5.34 0.95
CA PRO A 146 -7.90 -6.41 1.27
C PRO A 146 -6.76 -6.55 0.26
N GLY A 147 -5.65 -7.12 0.70
CA GLY A 147 -4.51 -7.47 -0.16
C GLY A 147 -4.79 -8.67 -1.07
N PHE A 148 -3.75 -9.09 -1.80
CA PHE A 148 -3.81 -10.26 -2.68
C PHE A 148 -4.18 -11.52 -1.89
N ARG A 149 -4.99 -12.39 -2.49
CA ARG A 149 -5.41 -13.67 -1.91
C ARG A 149 -5.25 -14.75 -2.96
N LEU A 150 -4.81 -15.91 -2.52
CA LEU A 150 -4.77 -17.09 -3.37
C LEU A 150 -6.20 -17.47 -3.74
N SER A 151 -6.46 -17.50 -5.04
CA SER A 151 -7.68 -18.04 -5.63
C SER A 151 -7.36 -19.45 -6.12
N SER A 152 -8.33 -20.36 -6.09
CA SER A 152 -8.16 -21.73 -6.59
C SER A 152 -7.97 -21.82 -8.12
N ALA A 153 -8.11 -20.70 -8.84
CA ALA A 153 -7.82 -20.59 -10.28
C ALA A 153 -6.53 -19.77 -10.46
N ASP A 154 -5.39 -20.46 -10.50
CA ASP A 154 -4.04 -19.86 -10.45
C ASP A 154 -3.69 -18.96 -11.66
N ASP A 155 -4.45 -19.04 -12.75
CA ASP A 155 -4.15 -18.30 -13.99
C ASP A 155 -4.82 -16.92 -14.09
N ASP A 156 -5.91 -16.68 -13.35
CA ASP A 156 -6.66 -15.44 -13.50
C ASP A 156 -6.06 -14.29 -12.66
N PRO A 157 -5.78 -13.12 -13.26
CA PRO A 157 -5.29 -11.98 -12.50
C PRO A 157 -6.33 -11.50 -11.50
N GLN A 158 -5.94 -11.40 -10.22
CA GLN A 158 -6.83 -10.89 -9.19
C GLN A 158 -6.94 -9.37 -9.28
N GLN A 159 -8.16 -8.86 -9.42
CA GLN A 159 -8.44 -7.43 -9.34
C GLN A 159 -8.49 -6.97 -7.88
N LEU A 160 -7.67 -5.98 -7.53
CA LEU A 160 -7.59 -5.36 -6.22
C LEU A 160 -7.83 -3.86 -6.34
N SER A 161 -8.74 -3.33 -5.53
CA SER A 161 -8.96 -1.89 -5.42
C SER A 161 -7.98 -1.28 -4.42
N PHE A 162 -7.56 -0.04 -4.65
CA PHE A 162 -6.73 0.69 -3.71
C PHE A 162 -7.16 2.15 -3.58
N THR A 163 -6.81 2.76 -2.44
CA THR A 163 -6.82 4.21 -2.26
C THR A 163 -5.38 4.72 -2.22
N TRP A 164 -5.18 5.98 -2.54
CA TRP A 164 -3.85 6.58 -2.52
C TRP A 164 -3.87 7.98 -1.92
N ARG A 165 -2.71 8.41 -1.43
CA ARG A 165 -2.43 9.77 -1.01
C ARG A 165 -1.08 10.20 -1.59
N GLY A 166 -0.91 11.46 -1.92
CA GLY A 166 0.34 11.92 -2.50
C GLY A 166 0.39 13.41 -2.73
N VAL A 167 1.43 13.83 -3.45
CA VAL A 167 1.69 15.21 -3.81
C VAL A 167 2.14 15.30 -5.26
N ARG A 168 2.01 16.49 -5.84
CA ARG A 168 2.69 16.81 -7.11
C ARG A 168 4.15 17.11 -6.81
N VAL A 169 5.07 16.53 -7.60
CA VAL A 169 6.52 16.72 -7.39
C VAL A 169 6.92 18.19 -7.54
N ASN A 170 6.30 18.91 -8.46
CA ASN A 170 6.55 20.35 -8.68
C ASN A 170 5.78 21.27 -7.74
N ASP A 171 4.79 20.75 -7.01
CA ASP A 171 3.99 21.50 -6.04
C ASP A 171 3.73 20.63 -4.78
N PRO A 172 4.78 20.40 -3.98
CA PRO A 172 4.73 19.45 -2.88
C PRO A 172 3.96 19.96 -1.65
N GLY A 173 3.44 21.20 -1.71
CA GLY A 173 2.55 21.79 -0.71
C GLY A 173 1.07 21.43 -0.89
N THR A 174 0.70 20.96 -2.09
CA THR A 174 -0.67 20.55 -2.40
C THR A 174 -0.80 19.03 -2.28
N SER A 175 -1.31 18.55 -1.14
CA SER A 175 -1.58 17.13 -0.93
C SER A 175 -2.90 16.69 -1.53
N ILE A 176 -2.92 15.47 -2.05
CA ILE A 176 -4.07 14.81 -2.64
C ILE A 176 -4.38 13.61 -1.78
N HIS A 177 -5.53 13.63 -1.10
CA HIS A 177 -5.89 12.61 -0.13
C HIS A 177 -7.39 12.30 -0.06
N ASP A 178 -8.22 12.95 -0.91
CA ASP A 178 -9.65 12.72 -0.95
C ASP A 178 -9.95 11.30 -1.48
N PRO A 179 -10.50 10.39 -0.65
CA PRO A 179 -10.74 8.99 -1.04
C PRO A 179 -11.79 8.83 -2.14
N SER A 180 -12.58 9.87 -2.46
CA SER A 180 -13.57 9.83 -3.53
C SER A 180 -12.94 9.85 -4.93
N ILE A 181 -11.79 10.52 -5.06
CA ILE A 181 -11.02 10.69 -6.31
C ILE A 181 -9.69 9.92 -6.30
N ALA A 182 -9.02 9.84 -5.15
CA ALA A 182 -7.70 9.25 -5.00
C ALA A 182 -7.79 7.73 -4.80
N LYS A 183 -8.22 7.04 -5.85
CA LYS A 183 -8.42 5.59 -5.89
C LYS A 183 -7.82 4.99 -7.16
N GLY A 184 -7.85 3.68 -7.25
CA GLY A 184 -7.44 2.97 -8.45
C GLY A 184 -7.64 1.48 -8.34
N LYS A 185 -7.19 0.77 -9.37
CA LYS A 185 -7.25 -0.69 -9.44
C LYS A 185 -5.95 -1.27 -9.95
N ILE A 186 -5.56 -2.39 -9.38
CA ILE A 186 -4.48 -3.23 -9.91
C ILE A 186 -5.03 -4.63 -10.21
N TRP A 187 -4.47 -5.25 -11.23
CA TRP A 187 -4.61 -6.66 -11.54
C TRP A 187 -3.25 -7.29 -11.34
N MET A 188 -3.22 -8.27 -10.45
CA MET A 188 -2.00 -8.95 -10.06
C MET A 188 -2.13 -10.42 -10.38
N ASN A 189 -1.15 -10.94 -11.10
CA ASN A 189 -0.94 -12.37 -11.22
C ASN A 189 0.50 -12.67 -10.77
N PRO A 190 0.69 -13.20 -9.54
CA PRO A 190 2.00 -13.57 -9.02
C PRO A 190 2.72 -14.63 -9.85
N CYS A 191 1.99 -15.62 -10.39
CA CYS A 191 2.53 -16.69 -11.24
C CYS A 191 3.18 -16.13 -12.51
N HIS A 192 2.49 -15.22 -13.20
CA HIS A 192 2.99 -14.57 -14.40
C HIS A 192 3.90 -13.37 -14.12
N GLN A 193 4.08 -13.00 -12.85
CA GLN A 193 4.85 -11.83 -12.43
C GLN A 193 4.44 -10.55 -13.17
N LYS A 194 3.13 -10.37 -13.37
CA LYS A 194 2.56 -9.21 -14.05
C LYS A 194 1.76 -8.38 -13.07
N LEU A 195 2.01 -7.08 -13.12
CA LEU A 195 1.21 -6.07 -12.44
C LEU A 195 0.68 -5.13 -13.52
N VAL A 196 -0.63 -4.98 -13.64
CA VAL A 196 -1.22 -3.95 -14.49
C VAL A 196 -2.25 -3.18 -13.69
N GLY A 197 -2.55 -1.95 -14.06
CA GLY A 197 -3.50 -1.19 -13.29
C GLY A 197 -3.73 0.21 -13.81
N TYR A 198 -4.43 0.97 -12.99
CA TYR A 198 -4.57 2.39 -13.18
C TYR A 198 -4.74 3.15 -11.86
N PHE A 199 -4.37 4.42 -11.89
CA PHE A 199 -4.74 5.42 -10.90
C PHE A 199 -5.86 6.29 -11.48
N ASP A 200 -6.96 6.43 -10.75
CA ASP A 200 -7.93 7.49 -11.03
C ASP A 200 -7.35 8.83 -10.56
N HIS A 201 -7.78 9.93 -11.18
CA HIS A 201 -7.33 11.28 -10.85
C HIS A 201 -5.84 11.56 -11.14
N ILE A 202 -5.19 10.72 -11.96
CA ILE A 202 -3.84 10.96 -12.49
C ILE A 202 -3.93 10.86 -14.02
N ALA A 203 -3.37 11.82 -14.74
CA ALA A 203 -3.31 11.82 -16.20
C ALA A 203 -2.31 10.77 -16.72
N GLY A 204 -2.37 10.48 -18.03
CA GLY A 204 -1.50 9.48 -18.67
C GLY A 204 0.00 9.72 -18.49
N ASN A 205 0.42 10.97 -18.29
CA ASN A 205 1.81 11.37 -17.99
C ASN A 205 2.15 11.34 -16.49
N GLY A 206 1.28 10.82 -15.63
CA GLY A 206 1.53 10.78 -14.19
C GLY A 206 1.22 12.08 -13.45
N MET A 207 0.67 13.12 -14.11
CA MET A 207 0.26 14.37 -13.47
C MET A 207 -1.11 14.23 -12.79
N ALA A 208 -1.20 14.52 -11.50
CA ALA A 208 -2.48 14.46 -10.80
C ALA A 208 -3.48 15.53 -11.30
N GLY A 209 -4.77 15.21 -11.30
CA GLY A 209 -5.84 16.06 -11.84
C GLY A 209 -6.40 15.62 -13.19
N GLY A 210 -5.88 14.53 -13.78
CA GLY A 210 -6.40 13.94 -15.01
C GLY A 210 -7.53 12.93 -14.77
N ASP A 211 -7.98 12.26 -15.84
CA ASP A 211 -8.99 11.20 -15.75
C ASP A 211 -8.40 9.91 -15.15
N ARG A 212 -7.48 9.27 -15.90
CA ARG A 212 -6.90 7.98 -15.50
C ARG A 212 -5.50 7.76 -16.08
N CYS A 213 -4.62 7.20 -15.25
CA CYS A 213 -3.24 6.85 -15.60
C CYS A 213 -3.10 5.34 -15.63
N HIS A 214 -3.07 4.76 -16.83
CA HIS A 214 -2.86 3.32 -17.00
C HIS A 214 -1.38 2.97 -16.95
N PHE A 215 -1.06 1.83 -16.34
CA PHE A 215 0.30 1.36 -16.24
C PHE A 215 0.42 -0.15 -16.36
N ARG A 216 1.63 -0.58 -16.73
CA ARG A 216 2.08 -1.97 -16.68
C ARG A 216 3.38 -2.07 -15.91
N GLY A 217 3.52 -3.15 -15.16
CA GLY A 217 4.58 -3.38 -14.21
C GLY A 217 5.19 -4.77 -14.41
N LYS A 218 6.52 -4.82 -14.31
CA LYS A 218 7.30 -6.04 -14.26
C LYS A 218 8.20 -6.01 -13.02
N PRO A 219 8.55 -7.14 -12.43
CA PRO A 219 9.45 -7.15 -11.29
C PRO A 219 10.84 -6.66 -11.67
N VAL A 220 11.52 -6.00 -10.73
CA VAL A 220 12.97 -5.77 -10.83
C VAL A 220 13.69 -7.12 -10.79
N PHE A 221 14.70 -7.31 -11.64
CA PHE A 221 15.54 -8.50 -11.61
C PHE A 221 16.38 -8.55 -10.32
N GLY A 222 16.45 -9.72 -9.70
CA GLY A 222 17.21 -9.95 -8.47
C GLY A 222 16.31 -10.22 -7.25
N PRO A 223 16.88 -10.18 -6.04
CA PRO A 223 16.12 -10.47 -4.82
C PRO A 223 14.94 -9.50 -4.66
N PRO A 224 13.78 -9.96 -4.13
CA PRO A 224 12.62 -9.11 -3.90
C PRO A 224 12.92 -8.18 -2.73
N VAL A 225 13.44 -7.00 -3.07
CA VAL A 225 13.91 -5.99 -2.13
C VAL A 225 12.98 -4.79 -2.20
N VAL A 226 12.67 -4.20 -1.04
CA VAL A 226 11.86 -3.00 -0.91
C VAL A 226 12.60 -2.01 -0.01
N PRO A 227 12.96 -0.80 -0.48
CA PRO A 227 13.74 0.19 0.27
C PRO A 227 12.86 1.05 1.21
N TYR A 228 11.86 0.42 1.83
CA TYR A 228 10.91 1.03 2.77
C TYR A 228 10.60 0.07 3.92
N SER A 229 10.51 0.58 5.14
CA SER A 229 9.80 -0.11 6.22
C SER A 229 8.31 0.25 6.18
N LEU A 230 7.46 -0.48 6.92
CA LEU A 230 6.07 -0.06 7.08
C LEU A 230 5.98 1.32 7.76
N ASP A 231 6.80 1.59 8.78
CA ASP A 231 6.86 2.90 9.43
C ASP A 231 7.16 4.04 8.45
N ASP A 232 8.09 3.83 7.50
CA ASP A 232 8.37 4.82 6.45
C ASP A 232 7.11 5.12 5.63
N VAL A 233 6.40 4.06 5.18
CA VAL A 233 5.21 4.22 4.33
C VAL A 233 4.05 4.88 5.09
N LEU A 234 3.84 4.52 6.36
CA LEU A 234 2.79 5.13 7.16
C LEU A 234 3.11 6.59 7.51
N THR A 235 4.39 6.91 7.75
CA THR A 235 4.82 8.29 7.94
C THR A 235 4.49 9.13 6.70
N ASP A 236 4.84 8.64 5.50
CA ASP A 236 4.52 9.32 4.25
C ASP A 236 2.99 9.43 4.07
N TRP A 237 2.23 8.36 4.33
CA TRP A 237 0.76 8.34 4.23
C TRP A 237 0.06 9.35 5.14
N ASP A 238 0.52 9.47 6.38
CA ASP A 238 -0.01 10.40 7.37
C ASP A 238 0.38 11.84 7.02
N GLU A 239 1.59 12.07 6.49
CA GLU A 239 2.04 13.39 6.03
C GLU A 239 1.18 13.93 4.87
N TYR A 240 0.74 13.06 3.96
CA TYR A 240 -0.15 13.46 2.86
C TYR A 240 -1.61 13.64 3.29
N GLY A 241 -1.99 13.09 4.46
CA GLY A 241 -3.37 13.07 4.95
C GLY A 241 -3.79 14.33 5.70
N PRO A 242 -5.09 14.42 6.05
CA PRO A 242 -5.57 15.45 6.95
C PRO A 242 -5.03 15.21 8.38
N PRO A 243 -4.78 16.27 9.17
CA PRO A 243 -4.31 16.13 10.54
C PRO A 243 -5.25 15.27 11.38
N GLY A 244 -4.71 14.26 12.08
CA GLY A 244 -5.45 13.40 13.00
C GLY A 244 -5.94 12.07 12.41
N GLU A 245 -5.81 11.85 11.11
CA GLU A 245 -6.00 10.54 10.49
C GLU A 245 -4.69 9.77 10.43
N VAL A 246 -4.34 9.10 11.53
CA VAL A 246 -3.14 8.27 11.64
C VAL A 246 -3.47 6.84 11.26
N ALA A 247 -2.70 6.27 10.33
CA ALA A 247 -2.74 4.84 10.07
C ALA A 247 -1.95 4.07 11.15
N ASP A 248 -2.42 2.88 11.49
CA ASP A 248 -1.70 1.93 12.35
C ASP A 248 -1.22 0.74 11.53
N ILE A 249 -0.07 0.18 11.90
CA ILE A 249 0.44 -1.08 11.32
C ILE A 249 -0.40 -2.24 11.85
N ARG A 250 -1.08 -2.96 10.96
CA ARG A 250 -2.00 -4.04 11.34
C ARG A 250 -1.26 -5.20 11.99
N GLN A 251 -0.01 -5.46 11.60
CA GLN A 251 0.86 -6.48 12.22
C GLN A 251 1.20 -6.21 13.70
N ASP A 252 1.17 -4.95 14.12
CA ASP A 252 1.54 -4.55 15.48
C ASP A 252 0.32 -4.42 16.41
N LEU A 253 -0.89 -4.56 15.88
CA LEU A 253 -2.11 -4.52 16.66
C LEU A 253 -2.22 -5.74 17.58
N PRO A 254 -2.67 -5.57 18.83
CA PRO A 254 -3.03 -6.71 19.67
C PRO A 254 -4.22 -7.46 19.06
N MET A 255 -4.29 -8.77 19.29
CA MET A 255 -5.27 -9.66 18.66
C MET A 255 -6.72 -9.16 18.76
N ASP A 256 -7.16 -8.69 19.94
CA ASP A 256 -8.52 -8.20 20.14
C ASP A 256 -8.84 -6.97 19.27
N GLU A 257 -7.88 -6.05 19.12
CA GLU A 257 -8.01 -4.85 18.28
C GLU A 257 -7.95 -5.21 16.80
N LEU A 258 -7.06 -6.13 16.43
CA LEU A 258 -6.96 -6.66 15.08
C LEU A 258 -8.27 -7.33 14.64
N GLU A 259 -8.86 -8.17 15.48
CA GLU A 259 -10.15 -8.80 15.18
C GLU A 259 -11.28 -7.77 15.08
N ALA A 260 -11.32 -6.79 15.98
CA ALA A 260 -12.31 -5.71 15.93
C ALA A 260 -12.18 -4.92 14.62
N GLU A 261 -10.94 -4.65 14.18
CA GLU A 261 -10.64 -3.95 12.95
C GLU A 261 -11.07 -4.74 11.71
N LEU A 262 -10.73 -6.03 11.64
CA LEU A 262 -11.15 -6.91 10.54
C LEU A 262 -12.68 -7.03 10.46
N ARG A 263 -13.36 -7.19 11.61
CA ARG A 263 -14.83 -7.20 11.65
C ARG A 263 -15.42 -5.87 11.17
N ARG A 264 -14.82 -4.73 11.54
CA ARG A 264 -15.25 -3.40 11.10
C ARG A 264 -15.11 -3.25 9.59
N ARG A 265 -14.00 -3.70 9.02
CA ARG A 265 -13.77 -3.72 7.57
C ARG A 265 -14.79 -4.59 6.85
N ASP A 266 -14.97 -5.83 7.30
CA ASP A 266 -15.85 -6.81 6.64
C ASP A 266 -17.32 -6.37 6.70
N ARG A 267 -17.71 -5.57 7.69
CA ARG A 267 -19.04 -4.91 7.73
C ARG A 267 -19.19 -3.78 6.71
N LYS A 268 -18.13 -3.03 6.42
CA LYS A 268 -18.14 -1.93 5.42
C LYS A 268 -18.14 -2.46 4.00
N HIS A 269 -17.48 -3.60 3.79
CA HIS A 269 -17.42 -4.29 2.52
C HIS A 269 -18.00 -5.69 2.70
N PRO A 270 -19.34 -5.81 2.85
CA PRO A 270 -19.97 -7.11 2.97
C PRO A 270 -19.57 -7.91 1.74
N ARG A 271 -18.70 -8.89 1.95
CA ARG A 271 -18.30 -9.82 0.90
C ARG A 271 -19.61 -10.36 0.33
N SER A 272 -19.82 -10.22 -0.98
CA SER A 272 -20.72 -11.16 -1.66
C SER A 272 -20.27 -12.55 -1.21
N ALA A 273 -21.16 -13.29 -0.54
CA ALA A 273 -20.82 -14.42 0.30
C ALA A 273 -19.99 -15.46 -0.48
N VAL A 274 -18.67 -15.39 -0.35
CA VAL A 274 -17.78 -16.50 -0.74
C VAL A 274 -17.60 -17.35 0.52
N PRO A 275 -17.79 -18.68 0.44
CA PRO A 275 -17.86 -19.53 1.61
C PRO A 275 -16.61 -19.37 2.47
N SER A 276 -16.82 -19.11 3.75
CA SER A 276 -15.78 -19.24 4.76
C SER A 276 -15.19 -20.65 4.65
N PHE A 277 -13.89 -20.75 4.37
CA PHE A 277 -13.14 -21.97 4.66
C PHE A 277 -13.35 -22.29 6.13
N GLN A 278 -14.23 -23.24 6.42
CA GLN A 278 -14.31 -23.85 7.73
C GLN A 278 -12.97 -24.56 7.94
N ARG A 279 -12.27 -24.22 9.02
CA ARG A 279 -11.13 -25.01 9.49
C ARG A 279 -11.60 -26.45 9.58
N GLY A 280 -11.03 -27.32 8.76
CA GLY A 280 -11.31 -28.74 8.80
C GLY A 280 -10.88 -29.29 10.16
N THR A 281 -11.85 -29.51 11.04
CA THR A 281 -11.67 -30.34 12.22
C THR A 281 -11.41 -31.76 11.70
N THR A 282 -10.15 -32.18 11.74
CA THR A 282 -9.76 -33.53 11.34
C THR A 282 -10.24 -34.51 12.40
N THR A 283 -11.47 -35.00 12.29
CA THR A 283 -11.92 -36.16 13.06
C THR A 283 -11.29 -37.40 12.47
N VAL A 284 -10.30 -37.95 13.20
CA VAL A 284 -9.73 -39.27 12.95
C VAL A 284 -10.78 -40.31 13.35
N THR A 285 -11.41 -40.94 12.37
CA THR A 285 -12.22 -42.15 12.56
C THR A 285 -11.32 -43.37 12.47
N CYS A 286 -11.02 -43.97 13.64
CA CYS A 286 -10.39 -45.28 13.72
C CYS A 286 -11.40 -46.35 13.27
N PHE A 287 -11.11 -47.05 12.18
CA PHE A 287 -11.83 -48.27 11.82
C PHE A 287 -11.22 -49.45 12.57
N SER A 288 -11.98 -50.00 13.52
CA SER A 288 -11.71 -51.28 14.14
C SER A 288 -12.25 -52.38 13.22
N SER A 289 -11.36 -53.14 12.59
CA SER A 289 -11.71 -54.38 11.90
C SER A 289 -11.79 -55.52 12.91
N SER A 290 -12.99 -56.05 13.12
CA SER A 290 -13.22 -57.29 13.88
C SER A 290 -13.05 -58.49 12.95
N SER A 291 -12.34 -59.49 13.45
CA SER A 291 -12.14 -60.82 12.85
C SER A 291 -13.40 -61.68 12.90
#